data_AF-A0A059AVY8-F1
#
_entry.id   AF-A0A059AVY8-F1
#
_cell.length_a   1.000
_cell.length_b   1.000
_cell.length_c   1.000
_cell.angle_alpha   90.00
_cell.angle_beta   90.00
_cell.angle_gamma   90.00
#
_symmetry.space_group_name_H-M   'P 1'
#
loop_
_entity.id
_entity.type
_entity.pdbx_description
1 polymer ?
#
loop_
_entity_poly.entity_id
_entity_poly.type
_entity_poly.pdbx_seq_one_letter_code
_entity_poly.pdbx_strand_id
1 'polypeptide(L)'
;MSASSPLDASRKKTDGSTGRVHVFSGKPDRFEGLAVEIKETMGAETFTSRLRTSIDEWKKQGKKGIWINLPIEHVNLVESAVKEGFKYHHAEENYLMLKHWLAPEKSTIPIYASHRIGVGAFVMNDDGKVLVVQEKGGKRVWKLPTGVVNEGEDIWRAAVREVKEETGVDTEFVEVLCFRESHQSFFTKSVLLFLCVLQPKSTLIEKQEVEIEAAEWIPIEEYVQQYPPEKKDQFYEMAQICWEKAKDQGCLGFTHFKSKTGSGKPCYIYSNKLGKL
;
A
#
# COMPACT_ATOMS: atom_id res chain seq x y z
N MET A 1 -15.37 -67.33 60.04
CA MET A 1 -16.42 -66.73 60.88
C MET A 1 -16.25 -65.20 60.81
N SER A 2 -17.35 -64.46 60.91
CA SER A 2 -17.49 -62.99 60.82
C SER A 2 -17.55 -62.48 59.38
N ALA A 3 -18.71 -62.40 58.73
CA ALA A 3 -19.85 -61.48 58.94
C ALA A 3 -19.70 -60.15 58.18
N SER A 4 -20.68 -59.98 57.29
CA SER A 4 -21.04 -58.89 56.36
C SER A 4 -21.28 -57.52 56.98
N SER A 5 -21.08 -56.45 56.20
CA SER A 5 -22.07 -55.34 56.03
C SER A 5 -21.61 -54.24 55.04
N PRO A 6 -22.52 -53.40 54.51
CA PRO A 6 -22.58 -53.06 53.09
C PRO A 6 -22.34 -51.58 52.70
N LEU A 7 -22.46 -51.39 51.39
CA LEU A 7 -22.45 -50.22 50.51
C LEU A 7 -23.28 -48.98 50.93
N ASP A 8 -22.65 -47.83 50.63
CA ASP A 8 -23.14 -46.68 49.86
C ASP A 8 -24.18 -45.69 50.45
N ALA A 9 -23.74 -44.43 50.53
CA ALA A 9 -24.50 -43.23 50.18
C ALA A 9 -23.54 -42.03 50.12
N SER A 10 -22.79 -41.89 49.02
CA SER A 10 -21.96 -40.70 48.79
C SER A 10 -22.81 -39.49 48.36
N ARG A 11 -22.73 -38.41 49.13
CA ARG A 11 -23.38 -37.12 48.85
C ARG A 11 -22.82 -36.52 47.55
N LYS A 12 -23.72 -36.24 46.60
CA LYS A 12 -23.47 -35.36 45.44
C LYS A 12 -22.89 -34.02 45.92
N LYS A 13 -21.61 -33.77 45.63
CA LYS A 13 -21.09 -32.41 45.47
C LYS A 13 -21.37 -31.98 44.04
N THR A 14 -22.32 -31.06 43.88
CA THR A 14 -22.47 -30.28 42.66
C THR A 14 -21.26 -29.37 42.54
N ASP A 15 -20.33 -29.73 41.65
CA ASP A 15 -19.25 -28.85 41.25
C ASP A 15 -19.82 -27.80 40.27
N GLY A 16 -19.81 -26.55 40.71
CA GLY A 16 -20.24 -25.41 39.93
C GLY A 16 -19.15 -25.05 38.93
N SER A 17 -19.17 -25.69 37.76
CA SER A 17 -18.36 -25.25 36.63
C SER A 17 -18.93 -23.95 36.07
N THR A 18 -18.36 -22.82 36.47
CA THR A 18 -18.54 -21.53 35.77
C THR A 18 -18.12 -21.73 34.32
N GLY A 19 -19.09 -21.72 33.40
CA GLY A 19 -18.87 -21.92 31.97
C GLY A 19 -17.86 -20.92 31.44
N ARG A 20 -16.74 -21.41 30.88
CA ARG A 20 -15.78 -20.56 30.16
C ARG A 20 -16.52 -19.93 28.99
N VAL A 21 -16.67 -18.60 29.05
CA VAL A 21 -17.19 -17.82 27.93
C VAL A 21 -16.23 -18.02 26.75
N HIS A 22 -16.66 -18.74 25.72
CA HIS A 22 -15.89 -18.91 24.50
C HIS A 22 -15.91 -17.59 23.73
N VAL A 23 -14.98 -16.68 24.03
CA VAL A 23 -14.75 -15.46 23.23
C VAL A 23 -13.64 -15.69 22.21
N PHE A 24 -13.58 -14.85 21.18
CA PHE A 24 -12.42 -14.79 20.31
C PHE A 24 -11.27 -14.07 21.04
N SER A 25 -10.09 -14.69 21.02
CA SER A 25 -8.86 -14.06 21.48
C SER A 25 -8.24 -13.23 20.35
N GLY A 26 -7.65 -12.09 20.69
CA GLY A 26 -6.97 -11.23 19.72
C GLY A 26 -5.76 -10.54 20.33
N LYS A 27 -4.96 -9.91 19.47
CA LYS A 27 -3.81 -9.10 19.86
C LYS A 27 -4.26 -7.66 20.12
N PRO A 28 -4.07 -7.10 21.32
CA PRO A 28 -4.40 -5.71 21.58
C PRO A 28 -3.43 -4.77 20.84
N ASP A 29 -3.93 -3.62 20.40
CA ASP A 29 -3.10 -2.52 19.89
C ASP A 29 -2.91 -1.41 20.96
N ARG A 30 -2.16 -0.35 20.60
CA ARG A 30 -1.83 0.76 21.50
C ARG A 30 -2.98 1.77 21.69
N PHE A 31 -4.08 1.60 20.98
CA PHE A 31 -5.21 2.54 20.90
C PHE A 31 -6.51 1.87 21.37
N GLU A 32 -6.40 0.96 22.35
CA GLU A 32 -7.53 0.22 22.92
C GLU A 32 -8.28 -0.64 21.88
N GLY A 33 -7.65 -0.96 20.75
CA GLY A 33 -8.19 -1.88 19.75
C GLY A 33 -7.77 -3.33 20.00
N LEU A 34 -8.36 -4.23 19.20
CA LEU A 34 -8.12 -5.67 19.24
C LEU A 34 -8.16 -6.26 17.83
N ALA A 35 -7.10 -6.96 17.45
CA ALA A 35 -7.03 -7.69 16.19
C ALA A 35 -7.23 -9.20 16.41
N VAL A 36 -8.28 -9.75 15.80
CA VAL A 36 -8.65 -11.16 15.84
C VAL A 36 -8.31 -11.79 14.49
N GLU A 37 -7.65 -12.94 14.52
CA GLU A 37 -7.36 -13.75 13.34
C GLU A 37 -8.21 -15.02 13.41
N ILE A 38 -9.05 -15.24 12.41
CA ILE A 38 -9.88 -16.45 12.34
C ILE A 38 -9.04 -17.58 11.73
N LYS A 39 -8.79 -18.63 12.53
CA LYS A 39 -8.00 -19.81 12.13
C LYS A 39 -8.81 -21.10 12.10
N GLU A 40 -9.92 -21.11 12.82
CA GLU A 40 -10.75 -22.29 13.02
C GLU A 40 -11.90 -22.26 12.02
N THR A 41 -12.03 -23.33 11.23
CA THR A 41 -13.22 -23.53 10.41
C THR A 41 -14.44 -23.75 11.31
N MET A 42 -15.50 -22.99 11.07
CA MET A 42 -16.75 -23.11 11.81
C MET A 42 -17.97 -22.75 10.96
N GLY A 43 -19.15 -23.16 11.41
CA GLY A 43 -20.41 -22.75 10.80
C GLY A 43 -20.79 -21.30 11.14
N ALA A 44 -21.55 -20.67 10.24
CA ALA A 44 -21.97 -19.27 10.37
C ALA A 44 -22.75 -19.00 11.68
N GLU A 45 -23.61 -19.91 12.12
CA GLU A 45 -24.37 -19.76 13.37
C GLU A 45 -23.48 -19.81 14.60
N THR A 46 -22.55 -20.77 14.66
CA THR A 46 -21.55 -20.89 15.73
C THR A 46 -20.68 -19.65 15.80
N PHE A 47 -20.20 -19.17 14.66
CA PHE A 47 -19.44 -17.94 14.55
C PHE A 47 -20.24 -16.74 15.05
N THR A 48 -21.50 -16.60 14.63
CA THR A 48 -22.36 -15.47 15.01
C THR A 48 -22.59 -15.45 16.52
N SER A 49 -22.91 -16.59 17.13
CA SER A 49 -23.09 -16.70 18.59
C SER A 49 -21.80 -16.32 19.33
N ARG A 50 -20.65 -16.87 18.91
CA ARG A 50 -19.34 -16.57 19.50
C ARG A 50 -18.96 -15.10 19.33
N LEU A 51 -19.22 -14.52 18.17
CA LEU A 51 -18.91 -13.13 17.85
C LEU A 51 -19.73 -12.17 18.71
N ARG A 52 -21.03 -12.40 18.88
CA ARG A 52 -21.88 -11.60 19.77
C ARG A 52 -21.37 -11.58 21.20
N THR A 53 -21.10 -12.76 21.75
CA THR A 53 -20.54 -12.88 23.09
C THR A 53 -19.18 -12.18 23.22
N SER A 54 -18.36 -12.24 22.16
CA SER A 54 -17.06 -11.56 22.12
C SER A 54 -17.21 -10.04 22.08
N ILE A 55 -18.12 -9.51 21.27
CA ILE A 55 -18.41 -8.06 21.19
C ILE A 55 -18.83 -7.51 22.55
N ASP A 56 -19.74 -8.20 23.25
CA ASP A 56 -20.22 -7.77 24.56
C ASP A 56 -19.09 -7.75 25.60
N GLU A 57 -18.21 -8.75 25.56
CA GLU A 57 -17.05 -8.81 26.44
C GLU A 57 -16.02 -7.70 26.10
N TRP A 58 -15.74 -7.48 24.83
CA TRP A 58 -14.83 -6.41 24.39
C TRP A 58 -15.36 -5.02 24.76
N LYS A 59 -16.67 -4.80 24.70
CA LYS A 59 -17.31 -3.56 25.21
C LYS A 59 -17.07 -3.37 26.71
N LYS A 60 -17.26 -4.41 27.53
CA LYS A 60 -16.99 -4.35 28.99
C LYS A 60 -15.53 -4.06 29.30
N GLN A 61 -14.62 -4.56 28.46
CA GLN A 61 -13.18 -4.30 28.57
C GLN A 61 -12.77 -2.92 28.03
N GLY A 62 -13.71 -2.09 27.57
CA GLY A 62 -13.43 -0.77 27.03
C GLY A 62 -12.70 -0.79 25.69
N LYS A 63 -12.79 -1.89 24.92
CA LYS A 63 -12.19 -1.96 23.58
C LYS A 63 -12.95 -1.07 22.60
N LYS A 64 -12.22 -0.43 21.70
CA LYS A 64 -12.79 0.51 20.71
C LYS A 64 -12.81 -0.09 19.32
N GLY A 65 -11.66 -0.19 18.65
CA GLY A 65 -11.55 -0.70 17.30
C GLY A 65 -11.32 -2.21 17.28
N ILE A 66 -12.28 -2.97 16.76
CA ILE A 66 -12.12 -4.41 16.54
C ILE A 66 -11.78 -4.66 15.08
N TRP A 67 -10.76 -5.47 14.86
CA TRP A 67 -10.32 -5.93 13.54
C TRP A 67 -10.50 -7.44 13.45
N ILE A 68 -11.10 -7.91 12.36
CA ILE A 68 -11.16 -9.33 12.04
C ILE A 68 -10.39 -9.55 10.74
N ASN A 69 -9.28 -10.27 10.84
CA ASN A 69 -8.64 -10.89 9.69
C ASN A 69 -9.36 -12.21 9.41
N LEU A 70 -9.99 -12.29 8.25
CA LEU A 70 -10.74 -13.44 7.77
C LEU A 70 -10.04 -13.99 6.51
N PRO A 71 -9.24 -15.06 6.64
CA PRO A 71 -8.68 -15.79 5.52
C PRO A 71 -9.74 -16.26 4.51
N ILE A 72 -9.38 -16.34 3.23
CA ILE A 72 -10.32 -16.61 2.13
C ILE A 72 -11.07 -17.95 2.29
N GLU A 73 -10.45 -18.95 2.93
CA GLU A 73 -11.07 -20.23 3.29
C GLU A 73 -12.26 -20.10 4.26
N HIS A 74 -12.39 -18.97 4.94
CA HIS A 74 -13.45 -18.66 5.90
C HIS A 74 -14.49 -17.68 5.33
N VAL A 75 -14.58 -17.54 4.00
CA VAL A 75 -15.52 -16.64 3.30
C VAL A 75 -16.98 -16.85 3.73
N ASN A 76 -17.34 -18.06 4.16
CA ASN A 76 -18.66 -18.40 4.70
C ASN A 76 -19.05 -17.59 5.96
N LEU A 77 -18.10 -16.90 6.61
CA LEU A 77 -18.32 -16.13 7.84
C LEU A 77 -18.49 -14.62 7.58
N VAL A 78 -18.25 -14.15 6.35
CA VAL A 78 -18.28 -12.71 6.02
C VAL A 78 -19.64 -12.09 6.27
N GLU A 79 -20.72 -12.74 5.79
CA GLU A 79 -22.08 -12.24 5.97
C GLU A 79 -22.46 -12.12 7.45
N SER A 80 -22.10 -13.14 8.25
CA SER A 80 -22.32 -13.12 9.69
C SER A 80 -21.60 -11.96 10.37
N ALA A 81 -20.33 -11.69 10.03
CA ALA A 81 -19.60 -10.58 10.60
C ALA A 81 -20.26 -9.23 10.27
N VAL A 82 -20.68 -9.04 9.01
CA VAL A 82 -21.33 -7.80 8.55
C VAL A 82 -22.67 -7.58 9.27
N LYS A 83 -23.47 -8.64 9.45
CA LYS A 83 -24.74 -8.58 10.21
C LYS A 83 -24.54 -8.16 11.67
N GLU A 84 -23.39 -8.46 12.25
CA GLU A 84 -23.00 -8.02 13.60
C GLU A 84 -22.31 -6.65 13.63
N GLY A 85 -22.40 -5.86 12.55
CA GLY A 85 -21.97 -4.46 12.52
C GLY A 85 -20.55 -4.23 11.99
N PHE A 86 -19.82 -5.29 11.58
CA PHE A 86 -18.53 -5.13 10.93
C PHE A 86 -18.68 -4.55 9.52
N LYS A 87 -17.69 -3.76 9.11
CA LYS A 87 -17.57 -3.17 7.78
C LYS A 87 -16.25 -3.57 7.15
N TYR A 88 -16.18 -3.62 5.82
CA TYR A 88 -14.93 -3.87 5.12
C TYR A 88 -13.94 -2.72 5.35
N HIS A 89 -12.67 -3.05 5.57
CA HIS A 89 -11.57 -2.08 5.56
C HIS A 89 -10.73 -2.25 4.30
N HIS A 90 -10.19 -3.45 4.09
CA HIS A 90 -9.39 -3.81 2.93
C HIS A 90 -9.42 -5.31 2.70
N ALA A 91 -8.97 -5.74 1.53
CA ALA A 91 -8.77 -7.14 1.20
C ALA A 91 -7.45 -7.27 0.44
N GLU A 92 -6.79 -8.40 0.64
CA GLU A 92 -5.69 -8.88 -0.20
C GLU A 92 -6.14 -10.18 -0.89
N GLU A 93 -5.30 -10.77 -1.73
CA GLU A 93 -5.67 -11.96 -2.51
C GLU A 93 -6.22 -13.12 -1.65
N ASN A 94 -5.74 -13.27 -0.42
CA ASN A 94 -6.03 -14.41 0.45
C ASN A 94 -6.77 -14.05 1.76
N TYR A 95 -7.14 -12.79 2.00
CA TYR A 95 -7.94 -12.44 3.19
C TYR A 95 -8.77 -11.17 3.03
N LEU A 96 -9.83 -11.07 3.84
CA LEU A 96 -10.62 -9.86 4.04
C LEU A 96 -10.38 -9.32 5.45
N MET A 97 -10.03 -8.03 5.56
CA MET A 97 -9.99 -7.32 6.83
C MET A 97 -11.30 -6.57 7.06
N LEU A 98 -11.99 -6.94 8.13
CA LEU A 98 -13.17 -6.25 8.61
C LEU A 98 -12.84 -5.39 9.85
N LYS A 99 -13.60 -4.31 10.03
CA LYS A 99 -13.52 -3.43 11.19
C LYS A 99 -14.88 -3.19 11.85
N HIS A 100 -14.90 -3.06 13.17
CA HIS A 100 -16.05 -2.57 13.92
C HIS A 100 -15.58 -1.59 15.00
N TRP A 101 -16.14 -0.38 15.02
CA TRP A 101 -15.95 0.57 16.12
C TRP A 101 -17.03 0.38 17.17
N LEU A 102 -16.65 0.05 18.41
CA LEU A 102 -17.58 -0.26 19.50
C LEU A 102 -17.89 0.92 20.41
N ALA A 103 -17.06 1.96 20.38
CA ALA A 103 -17.17 3.11 21.26
C ALA A 103 -18.24 4.11 20.74
N PRO A 104 -18.91 4.87 21.63
CA PRO A 104 -19.99 5.78 21.25
C PRO A 104 -19.52 7.00 20.45
N GLU A 105 -18.25 7.40 20.61
CA GLU A 105 -17.66 8.50 19.84
C GLU A 105 -17.45 8.14 18.36
N LYS A 106 -17.21 9.17 17.54
CA LYS A 106 -16.89 8.98 16.13
C LYS A 106 -15.67 8.09 15.95
N SER A 107 -15.77 7.11 15.07
CA SER A 107 -14.66 6.21 14.76
C SER A 107 -13.44 6.97 14.27
N THR A 108 -12.28 6.67 14.87
CA THR A 108 -10.97 7.15 14.46
C THR A 108 -10.21 6.14 13.61
N ILE A 109 -10.84 5.01 13.26
CA ILE A 109 -10.22 4.03 12.37
C ILE A 109 -10.06 4.67 10.99
N PRO A 110 -8.83 4.80 10.47
CA PRO A 110 -8.61 5.41 9.17
C PRO A 110 -9.36 4.66 8.06
N ILE A 111 -9.57 5.35 6.95
CA ILE A 111 -9.92 4.68 5.70
C ILE A 111 -8.69 3.92 5.21
N TYR A 112 -8.90 2.87 4.42
CA TYR A 112 -7.79 2.21 3.72
C TYR A 112 -7.15 3.13 2.68
N ALA A 113 -6.10 2.65 2.01
CA ALA A 113 -5.31 3.38 1.03
C ALA A 113 -6.16 4.27 0.11
N SER A 114 -5.89 5.58 0.15
CA SER A 114 -6.60 6.61 -0.63
C SER A 114 -5.87 6.97 -1.92
N HIS A 115 -4.57 6.71 -1.99
CA HIS A 115 -3.71 7.07 -3.11
C HIS A 115 -3.02 5.83 -3.69
N ARG A 116 -2.85 5.84 -5.01
CA ARG A 116 -1.84 5.04 -5.71
C ARG A 116 -0.61 5.92 -5.92
N ILE A 117 0.56 5.31 -5.85
CA ILE A 117 1.83 6.02 -6.10
C ILE A 117 2.40 5.54 -7.43
N GLY A 118 2.74 6.49 -8.28
CA GLY A 118 3.45 6.23 -9.53
C GLY A 118 4.74 7.03 -9.62
N VAL A 119 5.60 6.63 -10.54
CA VAL A 119 6.85 7.30 -10.87
C VAL A 119 6.91 7.56 -12.38
N GLY A 120 7.52 8.67 -12.76
CA GLY A 120 8.01 8.92 -14.11
C GLY A 120 9.51 9.18 -14.04
N ALA A 121 10.27 8.61 -14.97
CA ALA A 121 11.73 8.71 -14.96
C ALA A 121 12.21 9.63 -16.08
N PHE A 122 12.75 10.78 -15.69
CA PHE A 122 13.51 11.65 -16.57
C PHE A 122 14.97 11.18 -16.61
N VAL A 123 15.37 10.55 -17.71
CA VAL A 123 16.72 10.03 -17.90
C VAL A 123 17.34 10.74 -19.10
N MET A 124 18.43 11.47 -18.88
CA MET A 124 19.12 12.21 -19.92
C MET A 124 20.56 11.71 -20.04
N ASN A 125 21.03 11.51 -21.27
CA ASN A 125 22.42 11.17 -21.54
C ASN A 125 23.28 12.42 -21.79
N ASP A 126 24.60 12.22 -21.93
CA ASP A 126 25.56 13.33 -22.11
C ASP A 126 25.40 14.09 -23.44
N ASP A 127 24.67 13.51 -24.41
CA ASP A 127 24.35 14.14 -25.70
C ASP A 127 23.10 15.04 -25.62
N GLY A 128 22.53 15.24 -24.44
CA GLY A 128 21.30 16.03 -24.25
C GLY A 128 20.05 15.34 -24.79
N LYS A 129 20.08 14.01 -24.93
CA LYS A 129 18.92 13.20 -25.35
C LYS A 129 18.27 12.54 -24.15
N VAL A 130 16.95 12.44 -24.20
CA VAL A 130 16.09 11.87 -23.17
C VAL A 130 15.66 10.47 -23.60
N LEU A 131 15.70 9.53 -22.65
CA LEU A 131 15.14 8.20 -22.84
C LEU A 131 13.62 8.28 -22.80
N VAL A 132 12.99 7.82 -23.88
CA VAL A 132 11.54 7.83 -24.04
C VAL A 132 11.04 6.49 -24.53
N VAL A 133 9.78 6.20 -24.28
CA VAL A 133 9.10 4.98 -24.71
C VAL A 133 7.75 5.29 -25.35
N GLN A 134 7.26 4.35 -26.14
CA GLN A 134 5.89 4.28 -26.64
C GLN A 134 5.25 2.96 -26.19
N GLU A 135 4.04 3.03 -25.65
CA GLU A 135 3.26 1.85 -25.26
C GLU A 135 2.58 1.18 -26.46
N LYS A 136 2.52 -0.15 -26.45
CA LYS A 136 1.70 -0.93 -27.38
C LYS A 136 0.22 -0.60 -27.17
N GLY A 137 -0.49 -0.32 -28.26
CA GLY A 137 -1.91 0.06 -28.21
C GLY A 137 -2.19 1.48 -27.70
N GLY A 138 -1.15 2.23 -27.33
CA GLY A 138 -1.25 3.63 -26.93
C GLY A 138 -1.27 4.59 -28.12
N LYS A 139 -1.34 5.90 -27.81
CA LYS A 139 -1.04 6.93 -28.80
C LYS A 139 0.46 6.86 -29.13
N ARG A 140 0.84 7.00 -30.40
CA ARG A 140 2.24 7.06 -30.87
C ARG A 140 2.91 8.38 -30.46
N VAL A 141 3.00 8.63 -29.16
CA VAL A 141 3.59 9.81 -28.53
C VAL A 141 4.70 9.32 -27.61
N TRP A 142 5.88 9.91 -27.72
CA TRP A 142 7.00 9.59 -26.84
C TRP A 142 6.71 10.11 -25.42
N LYS A 143 6.66 9.19 -24.45
CA LYS A 143 6.53 9.50 -23.03
C LYS A 143 7.81 9.12 -22.29
N LEU A 144 8.03 9.68 -21.11
CA LEU A 144 9.03 9.16 -20.19
C LEU A 144 8.65 7.73 -19.74
N PRO A 145 9.63 6.88 -19.38
CA PRO A 145 9.35 5.65 -18.68
C PRO A 145 8.55 5.90 -17.41
N THR A 146 7.53 5.10 -17.15
CA THR A 146 6.60 5.32 -16.03
C THR A 146 6.05 4.02 -15.50
N GLY A 147 5.83 3.94 -14.18
CA GLY A 147 5.05 2.85 -13.62
C GLY A 147 4.61 3.07 -12.20
N VAL A 148 4.20 1.99 -11.54
CA VAL A 148 3.56 2.02 -10.21
C VAL A 148 4.58 1.60 -9.16
N VAL A 149 4.57 2.26 -8.01
CA VAL A 149 5.37 1.83 -6.86
C VAL A 149 4.67 0.65 -6.20
N ASN A 150 5.38 -0.48 -6.09
CA ASN A 150 4.86 -1.69 -5.47
C ASN A 150 4.73 -1.53 -3.94
N GLU A 151 3.93 -2.40 -3.31
CA GLU A 151 3.81 -2.39 -1.85
C GLU A 151 5.18 -2.60 -1.19
N GLY A 152 5.54 -1.70 -0.26
CA GLY A 152 6.82 -1.73 0.44
C GLY A 152 8.03 -1.29 -0.39
N GLU A 153 7.85 -0.86 -1.63
CA GLU A 153 8.91 -0.37 -2.51
C GLU A 153 9.21 1.12 -2.28
N ASP A 154 10.49 1.50 -2.34
CA ASP A 154 10.91 2.90 -2.27
C ASP A 154 10.70 3.60 -3.63
N ILE A 155 10.26 4.86 -3.62
CA ILE A 155 10.04 5.66 -4.85
C ILE A 155 11.28 5.65 -5.77
N TRP A 156 12.47 5.86 -5.22
CA TRP A 156 13.71 5.85 -6.01
C TRP A 156 14.01 4.48 -6.63
N ARG A 157 13.63 3.38 -5.96
CA ARG A 157 13.81 2.01 -6.48
C ARG A 157 12.84 1.71 -7.59
N ALA A 158 11.57 2.10 -7.41
CA ALA A 158 10.56 1.96 -8.44
C ALA A 158 11.00 2.68 -9.72
N ALA A 159 11.46 3.93 -9.63
CA ALA A 159 11.91 4.67 -10.82
C ALA A 159 13.06 3.96 -11.57
N VAL A 160 14.06 3.42 -10.86
CA VAL A 160 15.16 2.65 -11.45
C VAL A 160 14.67 1.33 -12.05
N ARG A 161 13.78 0.60 -11.34
CA ARG A 161 13.19 -0.66 -11.81
C ARG A 161 12.40 -0.45 -13.09
N GLU A 162 11.49 0.52 -13.12
CA GLU A 162 10.63 0.79 -14.28
C GLU A 162 11.45 1.10 -15.54
N VAL A 163 12.51 1.90 -15.43
CA VAL A 163 13.41 2.15 -16.57
C VAL A 163 14.07 0.85 -17.04
N LYS A 164 14.56 0.03 -16.10
CA LYS A 164 15.22 -1.24 -16.44
C LYS A 164 14.25 -2.21 -17.10
N GLU A 165 13.03 -2.33 -16.58
CA GLU A 165 11.98 -3.21 -17.09
C GLU A 165 11.52 -2.80 -18.48
N GLU A 166 11.23 -1.51 -18.70
CA GLU A 166 10.72 -1.02 -19.99
C GLU A 166 11.79 -0.98 -21.09
N THR A 167 13.04 -0.61 -20.74
CA THR A 167 14.07 -0.22 -21.73
C THR A 167 15.36 -1.01 -21.68
N GLY A 168 15.59 -1.80 -20.63
CA GLY A 168 16.85 -2.50 -20.39
C GLY A 168 18.00 -1.62 -19.89
N VAL A 169 17.82 -0.29 -19.81
CA VAL A 169 18.87 0.66 -19.40
C VAL A 169 19.07 0.64 -17.88
N ASP A 170 20.31 0.43 -17.43
CA ASP A 170 20.68 0.61 -16.02
C ASP A 170 20.86 2.08 -15.67
N THR A 171 20.32 2.50 -14.53
CA THR A 171 20.35 3.89 -14.07
C THR A 171 20.69 4.02 -12.59
N GLU A 172 21.06 5.22 -12.15
CA GLU A 172 21.16 5.60 -10.75
C GLU A 172 20.19 6.74 -10.45
N PHE A 173 19.52 6.66 -9.30
CA PHE A 173 18.66 7.75 -8.86
C PHE A 173 19.47 8.99 -8.47
N VAL A 174 19.02 10.16 -8.93
CA VAL A 174 19.58 11.47 -8.57
C VAL A 174 18.67 12.18 -7.59
N GLU A 175 17.44 12.50 -8.01
CA GLU A 175 16.50 13.30 -7.22
C GLU A 175 15.06 13.17 -7.71
N VAL A 176 14.09 13.56 -6.87
CA VAL A 176 12.72 13.84 -7.30
C VAL A 176 12.64 15.31 -7.71
N LEU A 177 12.27 15.62 -8.97
CA LEU A 177 12.10 17.00 -9.42
C LEU A 177 10.81 17.62 -8.92
N CYS A 178 9.71 16.91 -9.10
CA CYS A 178 8.39 17.34 -8.69
C CYS A 178 7.48 16.13 -8.49
N PHE A 179 6.28 16.39 -7.98
CA PHE A 179 5.21 15.42 -8.02
C PHE A 179 3.91 16.12 -8.35
N ARG A 180 2.98 15.39 -8.97
CA ARG A 180 1.62 15.86 -9.22
C ARG A 180 0.63 14.98 -8.49
N GLU A 181 -0.48 15.57 -8.10
CA GLU A 181 -1.66 14.85 -7.64
C GLU A 181 -2.77 14.90 -8.69
N SER A 182 -3.56 13.85 -8.74
CA SER A 182 -4.79 13.81 -9.54
C SER A 182 -5.82 12.94 -8.83
N HIS A 183 -7.10 13.31 -8.95
CA HIS A 183 -8.21 12.66 -8.24
C HIS A 183 -9.08 11.85 -9.20
N GLN A 184 -9.90 10.96 -8.62
CA GLN A 184 -10.90 10.17 -9.36
C GLN A 184 -10.30 9.37 -10.53
N SER A 185 -9.11 8.80 -10.31
CA SER A 185 -8.49 7.88 -11.25
C SER A 185 -9.10 6.47 -11.05
N PHE A 186 -8.27 5.44 -11.03
CA PHE A 186 -8.69 4.05 -10.88
C PHE A 186 -9.51 3.83 -9.59
N PHE A 187 -10.75 3.34 -9.74
CA PHE A 187 -11.68 3.06 -8.63
C PHE A 187 -11.87 4.23 -7.64
N THR A 188 -11.97 5.47 -8.14
CA THR A 188 -12.13 6.71 -7.35
C THR A 188 -10.92 7.12 -6.48
N LYS A 189 -9.80 6.39 -6.58
CA LYS A 189 -8.57 6.72 -5.84
C LYS A 189 -7.85 7.92 -6.47
N SER A 190 -7.07 8.60 -5.65
CA SER A 190 -6.13 9.63 -6.10
C SER A 190 -4.82 8.98 -6.56
N VAL A 191 -4.03 9.69 -7.37
CA VAL A 191 -2.69 9.29 -7.79
C VAL A 191 -1.71 10.39 -7.43
N LEU A 192 -0.62 10.02 -6.76
CA LEU A 192 0.60 10.84 -6.69
C LEU A 192 1.59 10.28 -7.71
N LEU A 193 2.01 11.10 -8.67
CA LEU A 193 3.06 10.74 -9.62
C LEU A 193 4.31 11.55 -9.32
N PHE A 194 5.42 10.87 -9.00
CA PHE A 194 6.72 11.49 -8.73
C PHE A 194 7.59 11.49 -9.99
N LEU A 195 8.02 12.66 -10.44
CA LEU A 195 8.99 12.80 -11.53
C LEU A 195 10.41 12.69 -10.94
N CYS A 196 11.13 11.63 -11.30
CA CYS A 196 12.47 11.33 -10.80
C CYS A 196 13.51 11.56 -11.89
N VAL A 197 14.62 12.24 -11.57
CA VAL A 197 15.81 12.27 -12.42
C VAL A 197 16.66 11.05 -12.13
N LEU A 198 17.05 10.34 -13.17
CA LEU A 198 18.01 9.25 -13.08
C LEU A 198 19.18 9.50 -14.04
N GLN A 199 20.37 9.09 -13.63
CA GLN A 199 21.57 9.10 -14.45
C GLN A 199 21.72 7.74 -15.14
N PRO A 200 21.81 7.66 -16.49
CA PRO A 200 22.08 6.41 -17.17
C PRO A 200 23.52 5.93 -16.96
N LYS A 201 23.68 4.61 -16.80
CA LYS A 201 25.00 3.92 -16.81
C LYS A 201 25.39 3.43 -18.20
N SER A 202 24.43 3.39 -19.12
CA SER A 202 24.55 2.88 -20.47
C SER A 202 23.54 3.59 -21.37
N THR A 203 23.80 3.60 -22.67
CA THR A 203 22.87 4.08 -23.70
C THR A 203 22.27 2.93 -24.52
N LEU A 204 22.68 1.69 -24.28
CA LEU A 204 22.14 0.51 -24.96
C LEU A 204 20.70 0.24 -24.49
N ILE A 205 19.77 0.28 -25.44
CA ILE A 205 18.36 -0.02 -25.22
C ILE A 205 18.09 -1.47 -25.59
N GLU A 206 17.50 -2.20 -24.66
CA GLU A 206 16.94 -3.54 -24.83
C GLU A 206 15.51 -3.52 -24.29
N LYS A 207 14.58 -2.97 -25.08
CA LYS A 207 13.19 -2.81 -24.66
C LYS A 207 12.51 -4.16 -24.42
N GLN A 208 11.56 -4.20 -23.49
CA GLN A 208 10.66 -5.34 -23.36
C GLN A 208 9.63 -5.40 -24.51
N GLU A 209 9.05 -6.58 -24.73
CA GLU A 209 8.12 -6.85 -25.84
C GLU A 209 6.65 -7.03 -25.45
N VAL A 210 6.32 -6.95 -24.18
CA VAL A 210 4.94 -7.10 -23.68
C VAL A 210 4.14 -5.81 -23.83
N GLU A 211 4.66 -4.69 -23.34
CA GLU A 211 3.96 -3.41 -23.22
C GLU A 211 4.61 -2.27 -24.03
N ILE A 212 5.90 -2.40 -24.40
CA ILE A 212 6.63 -1.31 -25.08
C ILE A 212 6.75 -1.57 -26.59
N GLU A 213 6.19 -0.66 -27.38
CA GLU A 213 6.28 -0.66 -28.84
C GLU A 213 7.67 -0.20 -29.30
N ALA A 214 8.15 0.91 -28.76
CA ALA A 214 9.44 1.50 -29.10
C ALA A 214 10.07 2.19 -27.89
N ALA A 215 11.40 2.23 -27.86
CA ALA A 215 12.19 2.98 -26.87
C ALA A 215 13.39 3.61 -27.56
N GLU A 216 13.59 4.92 -27.35
CA GLU A 216 14.60 5.70 -28.07
C GLU A 216 15.21 6.79 -27.19
N TRP A 217 16.39 7.27 -27.60
CA TRP A 217 17.00 8.50 -27.11
C TRP A 217 16.69 9.63 -28.08
N ILE A 218 15.81 10.56 -27.69
CA ILE A 218 15.43 11.72 -28.54
C ILE A 218 15.95 13.02 -27.94
N PRO A 219 16.28 14.06 -28.74
CA PRO A 219 16.64 15.37 -28.22
C PRO A 219 15.56 15.91 -27.25
N ILE A 220 15.96 16.55 -26.15
CA ILE A 220 15.01 17.14 -25.19
C ILE A 220 14.07 18.15 -25.87
N GLU A 221 14.56 18.91 -26.85
CA GLU A 221 13.76 19.83 -27.65
C GLU A 221 12.61 19.11 -28.37
N GLU A 222 12.87 17.93 -28.94
CA GLU A 222 11.87 17.13 -29.63
C GLU A 222 10.83 16.58 -28.64
N TYR A 223 11.27 16.08 -27.49
CA TYR A 223 10.37 15.60 -26.44
C TYR A 223 9.38 16.70 -26.01
N VAL A 224 9.88 17.90 -25.72
CA VAL A 224 9.08 19.02 -25.21
C VAL A 224 8.12 19.57 -26.28
N GLN A 225 8.52 19.58 -27.56
CA GLN A 225 7.67 20.05 -28.67
C GLN A 225 6.38 19.23 -28.84
N GLN A 226 6.33 17.97 -28.39
CA GLN A 226 5.10 17.17 -28.39
C GLN A 226 4.02 17.72 -27.45
N TYR A 227 4.42 18.55 -26.49
CA TYR A 227 3.55 19.17 -25.48
C TYR A 227 3.59 20.69 -25.68
N PRO A 228 2.78 21.22 -26.60
CA PRO A 228 2.89 22.62 -26.97
C PRO A 228 2.13 23.53 -25.97
N PRO A 229 2.55 24.79 -25.80
CA PRO A 229 2.07 25.71 -24.75
C PRO A 229 0.59 26.06 -24.87
N GLU A 230 -0.05 25.87 -26.02
CA GLU A 230 -1.48 26.15 -26.21
C GLU A 230 -2.36 25.19 -25.40
N LYS A 231 -1.86 24.00 -25.04
CA LYS A 231 -2.62 23.04 -24.23
C LYS A 231 -2.70 23.44 -22.77
N LYS A 232 -1.64 24.03 -22.21
CA LYS A 232 -1.49 24.37 -20.77
C LYS A 232 -2.00 23.27 -19.83
N ASP A 233 -1.78 22.02 -20.22
CA ASP A 233 -2.19 20.85 -19.43
C ASP A 233 -1.03 20.34 -18.57
N GLN A 234 -1.31 19.37 -17.71
CA GLN A 234 -0.29 18.79 -16.84
C GLN A 234 0.92 18.22 -17.61
N PHE A 235 0.76 17.80 -18.86
CA PHE A 235 1.86 17.23 -19.63
C PHE A 235 2.80 18.33 -20.11
N TYR A 236 2.25 19.48 -20.54
CA TYR A 236 3.04 20.68 -20.83
C TYR A 236 3.87 21.11 -19.62
N GLU A 237 3.25 21.30 -18.45
CA GLU A 237 3.96 21.76 -17.25
C GLU A 237 5.09 20.79 -16.84
N MET A 238 4.82 19.48 -16.86
CA MET A 238 5.83 18.46 -16.54
C MET A 238 6.97 18.43 -17.55
N ALA A 239 6.69 18.63 -18.85
CA ALA A 239 7.71 18.70 -19.89
C ALA A 239 8.58 19.96 -19.76
N GLN A 240 8.00 21.10 -19.36
CA GLN A 240 8.78 22.33 -19.08
C GLN A 240 9.72 22.14 -17.88
N ILE A 241 9.28 21.46 -16.82
CA ILE A 241 10.16 21.13 -15.68
C ILE A 241 11.35 20.26 -16.15
N CYS A 242 11.11 19.28 -17.03
CA CYS A 242 12.19 18.48 -17.63
C CYS A 242 13.14 19.34 -18.47
N TRP A 243 12.62 20.28 -19.25
CA TRP A 243 13.41 21.23 -20.04
C TRP A 243 14.30 22.12 -19.17
N GLU A 244 13.74 22.74 -18.15
CA GLU A 244 14.47 23.60 -17.21
C GLU A 244 15.58 22.82 -16.50
N LYS A 245 15.30 21.55 -16.13
CA LYS A 245 16.31 20.66 -15.59
C LYS A 245 17.41 20.33 -16.60
N ALA A 246 17.05 20.03 -17.84
CA ALA A 246 18.01 19.71 -18.90
C ALA A 246 18.96 20.87 -19.21
N LYS A 247 18.51 22.12 -19.05
CA LYS A 247 19.31 23.34 -19.27
C LYS A 247 20.07 23.82 -18.03
N ASP A 248 20.05 23.05 -16.95
CA ASP A 248 20.66 23.39 -15.65
C ASP A 248 20.28 24.81 -15.15
N GLN A 249 19.02 25.21 -15.36
CA GLN A 249 18.53 26.55 -15.01
C GLN A 249 18.19 26.69 -13.52
N GLY A 250 18.93 26.00 -12.64
CA GLY A 250 18.71 26.05 -11.19
C GLY A 250 17.50 25.25 -10.71
N CYS A 251 16.98 24.32 -11.53
CA CYS A 251 15.94 23.38 -11.12
C CYS A 251 16.53 22.35 -10.14
N LEU A 252 16.43 22.67 -8.85
CA LEU A 252 16.86 21.81 -7.74
C LEU A 252 15.72 20.88 -7.33
N GLY A 253 15.99 19.57 -7.36
CA GLY A 253 15.06 18.57 -6.86
C GLY A 253 15.30 18.22 -5.40
N PHE A 254 14.71 17.09 -5.01
CA PHE A 254 14.77 16.50 -3.70
C PHE A 254 15.62 15.22 -3.77
N THR A 255 16.87 15.32 -3.33
CA THR A 255 17.73 14.15 -3.09
C THR A 255 17.20 13.34 -1.91
N HIS A 256 17.63 12.09 -1.76
CA HIS A 256 17.24 11.26 -0.61
C HIS A 256 18.44 10.88 0.25
N PHE A 257 18.19 10.69 1.55
CA PHE A 257 19.16 10.11 2.46
C PHE A 257 18.47 9.17 3.46
N LYS A 258 19.22 8.16 3.91
CA LYS A 258 18.71 7.14 4.83
C LYS A 258 18.71 7.66 6.27
N SER A 259 17.62 7.39 6.98
CA SER A 259 17.44 7.71 8.40
C SER A 259 16.69 6.58 9.11
N LYS A 260 16.21 6.84 10.33
CA LYS A 260 15.41 5.90 11.13
C LYS A 260 14.19 6.58 11.71
N THR A 261 13.07 5.85 11.75
CA THR A 261 11.87 6.26 12.50
C THR A 261 12.14 6.25 14.01
N GLY A 262 11.24 6.84 14.81
CA GLY A 262 11.33 6.76 16.29
C GLY A 262 11.30 5.32 16.85
N SER A 263 10.88 4.35 16.04
CA SER A 263 10.92 2.91 16.38
C SER A 263 12.21 2.20 15.94
N GLY A 264 13.16 2.91 15.34
CA GLY A 264 14.44 2.38 14.86
C GLY A 264 14.40 1.76 13.45
N LYS A 265 13.22 1.63 12.84
CA LYS A 265 13.08 1.12 11.46
C LYS A 265 13.70 2.09 10.43
N PRO A 266 14.36 1.59 9.37
CA PRO A 266 14.93 2.45 8.33
C PRO A 266 13.84 3.24 7.59
N CYS A 267 14.17 4.46 7.18
CA CYS A 267 13.35 5.27 6.28
C CYS A 267 14.25 6.11 5.35
N TYR A 268 13.67 6.62 4.27
CA TYR A 268 14.31 7.62 3.41
C TYR A 268 13.61 8.97 3.56
N ILE A 269 14.40 10.04 3.65
CA ILE A 269 13.90 11.42 3.66
C ILE A 269 14.32 12.06 2.34
N TYR A 270 13.34 12.61 1.62
CA TYR A 270 13.55 13.37 0.38
C TYR A 270 13.58 14.85 0.71
N SER A 271 14.66 15.55 0.34
CA SER A 271 14.86 16.96 0.67
C SER A 271 15.75 17.68 -0.35
N ASN A 272 15.49 18.96 -0.55
CA ASN A 272 16.35 19.87 -1.29
C ASN A 272 17.57 20.36 -0.48
N LYS A 273 17.79 19.84 0.74
CA LYS A 273 18.99 20.14 1.52
C LYS A 273 20.20 19.42 0.92
N LEU A 274 21.08 20.19 0.29
CA LEU A 274 22.42 19.75 -0.13
C LEU A 274 23.25 19.32 1.09
N GLY A 275 23.37 18.00 1.31
CA GLY A 275 24.51 17.36 2.00
C GLY A 275 25.02 17.96 3.31
N LYS A 276 24.17 18.58 4.14
CA LYS A 276 24.51 19.02 5.50
C LYS A 276 23.42 18.63 6.50
N LEU A 277 23.52 17.38 6.96
CA LEU A 277 23.05 16.97 8.28
C LEU A 277 24.21 16.26 8.98
#